data_AF-A0A2X1KAL9-F1
#
_entry.id   AF-A0A2X1KAL9-F1
#
_cell.length_a   1.000
_cell.length_b   1.000
_cell.length_c   1.000
_cell.angle_alpha   90.00
_cell.angle_beta   90.00
_cell.angle_gamma   90.00
#
_symmetry.space_group_name_H-M   'P 1'
#
loop_
_entity.id
_entity.type
_entity.pdbx_description
1 polymer ?
#
loop_
_entity_poly.entity_id
_entity_poly.type
_entity_poly.pdbx_seq_one_letter_code
_entity_poly.pdbx_strand_id
1 'polypeptide(L)'
;MAQWTPENMLKPALARGELHCVGATTLDEYRQYIEKDAALERRFQKVFVAEPSVEDTIAILRGLKERYELHHHVQITDPAIVAAATLSHRYIADRQLPDKAIDLIDEAASSIRMQIDSKPEELDRLDRRIIQLKLEQQALMKESDEASKKRLDMLNEELSDKERQYSELEEGVESREGIAFWVRRPLKRNWNRRKSLLNRLAVWGTWRGCLNCNTAKSRNWKSNWKPQRSSKAKLCVCCVIK
;
A
#
# COMPACT_ATOMS: atom_id res chain seq x y z
N MET A 1 -1.51 -49.02 19.73
CA MET A 1 -0.98 -47.66 19.92
C MET A 1 -1.70 -46.75 18.94
N ALA A 2 -2.70 -45.99 19.38
CA ALA A 2 -3.35 -44.99 18.53
C ALA A 2 -2.37 -43.85 18.31
N GLN A 3 -1.93 -43.65 17.06
CA GLN A 3 -1.10 -42.51 16.69
C GLN A 3 -1.93 -41.24 16.86
N TRP A 4 -1.50 -40.39 17.79
CA TRP A 4 -2.05 -39.06 18.02
C TRP A 4 -1.50 -38.12 16.94
N THR A 5 -2.12 -38.08 15.77
CA THR A 5 -1.89 -37.01 14.79
C THR A 5 -3.02 -35.97 14.88
N PRO A 6 -2.73 -34.67 14.68
CA PRO A 6 -3.73 -33.60 14.76
C PRO A 6 -4.96 -33.84 13.86
N GLU A 7 -4.81 -34.58 12.75
CA GLU A 7 -5.92 -34.88 11.83
C GLU A 7 -7.01 -35.75 12.46
N ASN A 8 -6.69 -36.61 13.44
CA ASN A 8 -7.67 -37.48 14.10
C ASN A 8 -8.48 -36.78 15.21
N MET A 9 -8.06 -35.59 15.66
CA MET A 9 -8.79 -34.82 16.68
C MET A 9 -9.87 -33.91 16.10
N LEU A 10 -9.72 -33.47 14.84
CA LEU A 10 -10.68 -32.57 14.17
C LEU A 10 -11.90 -33.33 13.63
N LYS A 11 -11.73 -34.59 13.22
CA LYS A 11 -12.80 -35.42 12.63
C LYS A 11 -14.03 -35.57 13.53
N PRO A 12 -13.92 -35.85 14.85
CA PRO A 12 -15.08 -35.96 15.71
C PRO A 12 -15.85 -34.64 15.86
N ALA A 13 -15.15 -33.51 15.99
CA ALA A 13 -15.77 -32.19 16.15
C ALA A 13 -16.48 -31.74 14.85
N LEU A 14 -15.87 -32.02 13.69
CA LEU A 14 -16.47 -31.76 12.38
C LEU A 14 -17.68 -32.67 12.10
N ALA A 15 -17.64 -33.92 12.57
CA ALA A 15 -18.75 -34.87 12.39
C ALA A 15 -19.97 -34.52 13.26
N ARG A 16 -19.76 -33.95 14.45
CA ARG A 16 -20.82 -33.49 15.36
C ARG A 16 -21.39 -32.12 15.00
N GLY A 17 -20.76 -31.37 14.09
CA GLY A 17 -21.19 -30.03 13.68
C GLY A 17 -20.95 -28.95 14.75
N GLU A 18 -20.12 -29.23 15.75
CA GLU A 18 -19.78 -28.27 16.83
C GLU A 18 -18.81 -27.17 16.34
N LEU A 19 -18.09 -27.43 15.25
CA LEU A 19 -17.06 -26.54 14.70
C LEU A 19 -17.44 -26.05 13.30
N HIS A 20 -17.62 -24.74 13.16
CA HIS A 20 -17.66 -24.07 11.87
C HIS A 20 -16.26 -23.58 11.52
N CYS A 21 -15.72 -24.06 10.41
CA CYS A 21 -14.42 -23.61 9.91
C CYS A 21 -14.49 -23.28 8.42
N VAL A 22 -13.57 -22.44 7.95
CA VAL A 22 -13.35 -22.18 6.53
C VAL A 22 -11.91 -22.58 6.24
N GLY A 23 -11.74 -23.54 5.32
CA GLY A 23 -10.43 -24.00 4.90
C GLY A 23 -9.97 -23.26 3.65
N ALA A 24 -8.72 -22.81 3.63
CA ALA A 24 -8.06 -22.27 2.44
C ALA A 24 -6.89 -23.20 2.10
N THR A 25 -6.91 -23.79 0.91
CA THR A 25 -5.86 -24.71 0.44
C THR A 25 -5.73 -24.63 -1.08
N THR A 26 -4.59 -25.07 -1.59
CA THR A 26 -4.39 -25.21 -3.03
C THR A 26 -5.13 -26.44 -3.57
N LEU A 27 -5.41 -26.47 -4.87
CA LEU A 27 -6.08 -27.61 -5.48
C LEU A 27 -5.27 -28.91 -5.35
N ASP A 28 -3.95 -28.80 -5.36
CA ASP A 28 -3.04 -29.95 -5.30
C ASP A 28 -3.00 -30.55 -3.90
N GLU A 29 -2.89 -29.72 -2.86
CA GLU A 29 -3.03 -30.15 -1.46
C GLU A 29 -4.42 -30.73 -1.20
N TYR A 30 -5.48 -30.11 -1.74
CA TYR A 30 -6.84 -30.63 -1.61
C TYR A 30 -6.97 -32.06 -2.16
N ARG A 31 -6.42 -32.31 -3.35
CA ARG A 31 -6.39 -33.66 -3.98
C ARG A 31 -5.57 -34.65 -3.17
N GLN A 32 -4.45 -34.20 -2.60
CA GLN A 32 -3.53 -35.09 -1.89
C GLN A 32 -4.04 -35.51 -0.51
N TYR A 33 -4.73 -34.61 0.22
CA TYR A 33 -5.05 -34.80 1.63
C TYR A 33 -6.55 -34.88 1.92
N ILE A 34 -7.40 -34.11 1.23
CA ILE A 34 -8.83 -34.03 1.54
C ILE A 34 -9.65 -35.00 0.67
N GLU A 35 -9.33 -35.10 -0.62
CA GLU A 35 -10.06 -35.97 -1.56
C GLU A 35 -9.80 -37.46 -1.30
N LYS A 36 -8.67 -37.80 -0.66
CA LYS A 36 -8.39 -39.19 -0.24
C LYS A 36 -9.21 -39.63 0.98
N ASP A 37 -9.75 -38.69 1.76
CA ASP A 37 -10.51 -38.99 2.97
C ASP A 37 -12.02 -38.77 2.75
N ALA A 38 -12.74 -39.88 2.56
CA ALA A 38 -14.19 -39.89 2.30
C ALA A 38 -15.04 -39.27 3.43
N ALA A 39 -14.51 -39.11 4.65
CA ALA A 39 -15.23 -38.45 5.73
C ALA A 39 -15.16 -36.93 5.61
N LEU A 40 -13.99 -36.39 5.22
CA LEU A 40 -13.78 -34.95 5.07
C LEU A 40 -14.40 -34.42 3.77
N GLU A 41 -14.30 -35.16 2.67
CA GLU A 41 -14.89 -34.74 1.38
C GLU A 41 -16.40 -34.51 1.47
N ARG A 42 -17.12 -35.30 2.28
CA ARG A 42 -18.57 -35.14 2.47
C ARG A 42 -18.96 -33.94 3.35
N ARG A 43 -18.02 -33.37 4.10
CA ARG A 43 -18.27 -32.27 5.05
C ARG A 43 -17.83 -30.92 4.52
N PHE A 44 -16.86 -30.90 3.61
CA PHE A 44 -16.39 -29.68 2.96
C PHE A 44 -17.06 -29.47 1.61
N GLN A 45 -17.69 -28.30 1.43
CA GLN A 45 -18.15 -27.88 0.10
C GLN A 45 -16.98 -27.19 -0.63
N LYS A 46 -16.58 -27.76 -1.78
CA LYS A 46 -15.58 -27.15 -2.67
C LYS A 46 -16.14 -25.83 -3.24
N VAL A 47 -15.51 -24.69 -2.95
CA VAL A 47 -15.80 -23.37 -3.55
C VAL A 47 -14.57 -22.90 -4.33
N PHE A 48 -14.69 -22.82 -5.65
CA PHE A 48 -13.57 -22.40 -6.48
C PHE A 48 -13.44 -20.87 -6.53
N VAL A 49 -12.27 -20.37 -6.16
CA VAL A 49 -11.84 -18.97 -6.28
C VAL A 49 -10.79 -18.90 -7.38
N ALA A 50 -11.14 -18.27 -8.49
CA ALA A 50 -10.22 -18.07 -9.61
C ALA A 50 -9.35 -16.84 -9.38
N GLU A 51 -8.19 -16.82 -10.03
CA GLU A 51 -7.38 -15.61 -10.15
C GLU A 51 -8.21 -14.52 -10.88
N PRO A 52 -8.21 -13.26 -10.39
CA PRO A 52 -8.91 -12.17 -11.05
C PRO A 52 -8.26 -11.81 -12.39
N SER A 53 -9.05 -11.26 -13.31
CA SER A 53 -8.51 -10.65 -14.51
C SER A 53 -7.70 -9.38 -14.19
N VAL A 54 -6.97 -8.86 -15.18
CA VAL A 54 -6.25 -7.57 -15.03
C VAL A 54 -7.25 -6.44 -14.73
N GLU A 55 -8.41 -6.43 -15.39
CA GLU A 55 -9.46 -5.43 -15.17
C GLU A 55 -10.07 -5.53 -13.77
N ASP A 56 -10.35 -6.75 -13.31
CA ASP A 56 -10.85 -6.99 -11.95
C ASP A 56 -9.82 -6.58 -10.91
N THR A 57 -8.54 -6.85 -11.16
CA THR A 57 -7.44 -6.44 -10.29
C THR A 57 -7.37 -4.91 -10.18
N ILE A 58 -7.52 -4.18 -11.29
CA ILE A 58 -7.59 -2.71 -11.27
C ILE A 58 -8.75 -2.24 -10.39
N ALA A 59 -9.93 -2.88 -10.49
CA ALA A 59 -11.08 -2.54 -9.66
C ALA A 59 -10.83 -2.80 -8.16
N ILE A 60 -10.19 -3.92 -7.83
CA ILE A 60 -9.77 -4.26 -6.44
C ILE A 60 -8.79 -3.20 -5.92
N LEU A 61 -7.75 -2.89 -6.69
CA LEU A 61 -6.73 -1.89 -6.31
C LEU A 61 -7.33 -0.50 -6.13
N ARG A 62 -8.30 -0.09 -6.97
CA ARG A 62 -9.05 1.17 -6.79
C ARG A 62 -9.85 1.19 -5.48
N GLY A 63 -10.40 0.05 -5.05
CA GLY A 63 -11.06 -0.08 -3.76
C GLY A 63 -10.09 -0.02 -2.57
N LEU A 64 -8.87 -0.54 -2.75
CA LEU A 64 -7.82 -0.55 -1.72
C LEU A 64 -7.03 0.77 -1.63
N LYS A 65 -7.00 1.55 -2.72
CA LYS A 65 -6.27 2.82 -2.85
C LYS A 65 -6.36 3.70 -1.59
N GLU A 66 -7.56 3.95 -1.11
CA GLU A 66 -7.79 4.84 0.04
C GLU A 66 -7.11 4.34 1.33
N ARG A 67 -7.03 3.02 1.53
CA ARG A 67 -6.37 2.44 2.70
C ARG A 67 -4.86 2.55 2.60
N TYR A 68 -4.28 2.27 1.43
CA TYR A 68 -2.84 2.36 1.19
C TYR A 68 -2.33 3.80 1.24
N GLU A 69 -3.07 4.75 0.65
CA GLU A 69 -2.71 6.18 0.73
C GLU A 69 -2.63 6.67 2.18
N LEU A 70 -3.48 6.16 3.07
CA LEU A 70 -3.44 6.49 4.48
C LEU A 70 -2.30 5.79 5.23
N HIS A 71 -1.98 4.56 4.86
CA HIS A 71 -0.91 3.79 5.49
C HIS A 71 0.47 4.35 5.16
N HIS A 72 0.77 4.58 3.89
CA HIS A 72 2.07 5.08 3.44
C HIS A 72 2.15 6.61 3.41
N HIS A 73 1.02 7.31 3.57
CA HIS A 73 0.93 8.77 3.51
C HIS A 73 1.36 9.37 2.17
N VAL A 74 1.20 8.61 1.09
CA VAL A 74 1.47 9.04 -0.28
C VAL A 74 0.17 9.10 -1.08
N GLN A 75 0.18 9.78 -2.22
CA GLN A 75 -0.94 9.77 -3.16
C GLN A 75 -0.68 8.75 -4.26
N ILE A 76 -1.66 7.88 -4.53
CA ILE A 76 -1.52 6.85 -5.57
C ILE A 76 -2.33 7.30 -6.79
N THR A 77 -1.68 7.49 -7.93
CA THR A 77 -2.34 7.93 -9.16
C THR A 77 -3.06 6.75 -9.83
N ASP A 78 -4.16 7.01 -10.55
CA ASP A 78 -4.89 5.95 -11.27
C ASP A 78 -4.02 5.28 -12.37
N PRO A 79 -3.20 6.03 -13.14
CA PRO A 79 -2.26 5.41 -14.08
C PRO A 79 -1.26 4.47 -13.41
N ALA A 80 -0.79 4.77 -12.19
CA ALA A 80 0.10 3.89 -11.45
C ALA A 80 -0.57 2.55 -11.10
N ILE A 81 -1.87 2.57 -10.76
CA ILE A 81 -2.64 1.35 -10.50
C ILE A 81 -2.75 0.49 -11.75
N VAL A 82 -3.08 1.10 -12.90
CA VAL A 82 -3.18 0.40 -14.18
C VAL A 82 -1.82 -0.18 -14.60
N ALA A 83 -0.74 0.58 -14.43
CA ALA A 83 0.62 0.14 -14.71
C ALA A 83 1.02 -1.04 -13.82
N ALA A 84 0.77 -0.96 -12.51
CA ALA A 84 1.07 -2.04 -11.56
C ALA A 84 0.37 -3.35 -11.95
N ALA A 85 -0.93 -3.30 -12.27
CA ALA A 85 -1.68 -4.48 -12.70
C ALA A 85 -1.17 -5.05 -14.04
N THR A 86 -0.87 -4.19 -15.01
CA THR A 86 -0.45 -4.61 -16.36
C THR A 86 0.98 -5.17 -16.36
N LEU A 87 1.90 -4.49 -15.68
CA LEU A 87 3.32 -4.87 -15.64
C LEU A 87 3.54 -6.11 -14.77
N SER A 88 2.87 -6.21 -13.62
CA SER A 88 2.94 -7.42 -12.78
C SER A 88 2.39 -8.64 -13.51
N HIS A 89 1.30 -8.49 -14.27
CA HIS A 89 0.76 -9.59 -15.06
C HIS A 89 1.72 -10.02 -16.18
N ARG A 90 2.42 -9.08 -16.81
CA ARG A 90 3.33 -9.36 -17.94
C ARG A 90 4.67 -9.96 -17.52
N TYR A 91 5.28 -9.43 -16.45
CA TYR A 91 6.69 -9.75 -16.11
C TYR A 91 6.86 -10.67 -14.91
N ILE A 92 5.86 -10.78 -14.03
CA ILE A 92 5.92 -11.61 -12.82
C ILE A 92 5.01 -12.82 -13.05
N ALA A 93 5.59 -13.96 -13.43
CA ALA A 93 4.87 -15.17 -13.81
C ALA A 93 4.76 -16.22 -12.68
N ASP A 94 5.60 -16.10 -11.65
CA ASP A 94 5.69 -16.99 -10.49
C ASP A 94 4.59 -16.73 -9.44
N ARG A 95 3.93 -15.57 -9.51
CA ARG A 95 2.91 -15.12 -8.56
C ARG A 95 1.58 -14.79 -9.23
N GLN A 96 0.50 -14.91 -8.47
CA GLN A 96 -0.87 -14.68 -8.94
C GLN A 96 -1.35 -13.25 -8.62
N LEU A 97 -2.23 -12.72 -9.47
CA LEU A 97 -3.04 -11.54 -9.16
C LEU A 97 -4.05 -11.87 -8.05
N PRO A 98 -4.49 -10.88 -7.24
CA PRO A 98 -4.08 -9.47 -7.22
C PRO A 98 -2.82 -9.21 -6.36
N ASP A 99 -2.31 -10.23 -5.68
CA ASP A 99 -1.26 -10.17 -4.66
C ASP A 99 0.02 -9.50 -5.18
N LYS A 100 0.56 -9.98 -6.31
CA LYS A 100 1.75 -9.36 -6.93
C LYS A 100 1.58 -7.89 -7.32
N ALA A 101 0.37 -7.46 -7.66
CA ALA A 101 0.12 -6.06 -8.03
C ALA A 101 -0.01 -5.16 -6.80
N ILE A 102 -0.53 -5.71 -5.69
CA ILE A 102 -0.56 -5.05 -4.39
C ILE A 102 0.87 -4.82 -3.90
N ASP A 103 1.72 -5.83 -3.98
CA ASP A 103 3.12 -5.72 -3.54
C ASP A 103 3.90 -4.65 -4.30
N LEU A 104 3.76 -4.57 -5.63
CA LEU A 104 4.41 -3.51 -6.41
C LEU A 104 3.97 -2.11 -5.97
N ILE A 105 2.69 -1.94 -5.63
CA ILE A 105 2.18 -0.65 -5.14
C ILE A 105 2.73 -0.36 -3.74
N ASP A 106 2.79 -1.36 -2.87
CA ASP A 106 3.30 -1.25 -1.50
C ASP A 106 4.80 -0.88 -1.48
N GLU A 107 5.61 -1.56 -2.30
CA GLU A 107 7.03 -1.28 -2.48
C GLU A 107 7.26 0.13 -3.05
N ALA A 108 6.52 0.49 -4.10
CA ALA A 108 6.61 1.83 -4.69
C ALA A 108 6.19 2.92 -3.69
N ALA A 109 5.10 2.70 -2.94
CA ALA A 109 4.62 3.65 -1.94
C ALA A 109 5.63 3.83 -0.79
N SER A 110 6.25 2.74 -0.36
CA SER A 110 7.31 2.75 0.66
C SER A 110 8.57 3.47 0.16
N SER A 111 8.96 3.24 -1.10
CA SER A 111 10.08 3.95 -1.74
C SER A 111 9.86 5.46 -1.80
N ILE A 112 8.68 5.90 -2.27
CA ILE A 112 8.33 7.32 -2.30
C ILE A 112 8.29 7.91 -0.89
N ARG A 113 7.79 7.16 0.11
CA ARG A 113 7.78 7.63 1.49
C ARG A 113 9.19 7.91 2.01
N MET A 114 10.15 7.01 1.73
CA MET A 114 11.55 7.22 2.09
C MET A 114 12.14 8.43 1.38
N GLN A 115 11.80 8.66 0.11
CA GLN A 115 12.25 9.85 -0.63
C GLN A 115 11.70 11.15 -0.04
N ILE A 116 10.43 11.17 0.41
CA ILE A 116 9.81 12.33 1.06
C ILE A 116 10.48 12.64 2.41
N ASP A 117 10.82 11.60 3.18
CA ASP A 117 11.48 11.79 4.48
C ASP A 117 12.99 12.14 4.32
N SER A 118 13.53 12.12 3.09
CA SER A 118 14.93 12.43 2.78
C SER A 118 15.10 13.85 2.24
N LYS A 119 16.25 14.49 2.49
CA LYS A 119 16.60 15.76 1.85
C LYS A 119 16.62 15.58 0.31
N PRO A 120 16.03 16.51 -0.47
CA PRO A 120 16.16 16.52 -1.93
C PRO A 120 17.62 16.46 -2.37
N GLU A 121 17.90 15.70 -3.43
CA GLU A 121 19.28 15.50 -3.91
C GLU A 121 19.95 16.82 -4.31
N GLU A 122 19.17 17.78 -4.82
CA GLU A 122 19.64 19.12 -5.16
C GLU A 122 20.16 19.89 -3.94
N LEU A 123 19.45 19.82 -2.81
CA LEU A 123 19.86 20.42 -1.54
C LEU A 123 21.10 19.72 -0.98
N ASP A 124 21.14 18.38 -0.99
CA ASP A 124 22.31 17.62 -0.52
C ASP A 124 23.57 17.92 -1.36
N ARG A 125 23.44 18.09 -2.68
CA ARG A 125 24.56 18.52 -3.55
C ARG A 125 25.07 19.91 -3.21
N LEU A 126 24.18 20.87 -2.95
CA LEU A 126 24.56 22.23 -2.55
C LEU A 126 25.19 22.25 -1.16
N ASP A 127 24.63 21.53 -0.20
CA ASP A 127 25.13 21.43 1.18
C ASP A 127 26.58 20.90 1.19
N ARG A 128 26.84 19.82 0.45
CA ARG A 128 28.20 19.28 0.25
C ARG A 128 29.16 20.29 -0.36
N ARG A 129 28.68 21.07 -1.35
CA ARG A 129 29.52 22.09 -2.00
C ARG A 129 29.83 23.25 -1.05
N ILE A 130 28.86 23.70 -0.27
CA ILE A 130 29.05 24.75 0.75
C ILE A 130 30.06 24.29 1.81
N ILE A 131 29.97 23.04 2.27
CA ILE A 131 30.94 22.47 3.24
C ILE A 131 32.35 22.47 2.66
N GLN A 132 32.54 22.07 1.39
CA GLN A 132 33.84 22.11 0.72
C GLN A 132 34.42 23.54 0.67
N LEU A 133 33.60 24.52 0.28
CA LEU A 133 34.02 25.92 0.20
C LEU A 133 34.36 26.50 1.59
N LYS A 134 33.60 26.16 2.63
CA LYS A 134 33.88 26.55 4.02
C LYS A 134 35.20 25.98 4.54
N LEU A 135 35.53 24.74 4.19
CA LEU A 135 36.80 24.12 4.53
C LEU A 135 37.98 24.81 3.82
N GLU A 136 37.83 25.11 2.52
CA GLU A 136 38.84 25.84 1.75
C GLU A 136 39.06 27.26 2.28
N GLN A 137 37.97 27.96 2.62
CA GLN A 137 38.01 29.27 3.27
C GLN A 137 38.79 29.21 4.60
N GLN A 138 38.48 28.25 5.48
CA GLN A 138 39.19 28.09 6.76
C GLN A 138 40.68 27.74 6.61
N ALA A 139 41.05 27.03 5.54
CA ALA A 139 42.45 26.76 5.24
C ALA A 139 43.19 28.03 4.81
N LEU A 140 42.62 28.79 3.88
CA LEU A 140 43.20 30.03 3.34
C LEU A 140 43.25 31.16 4.36
N MET A 141 42.34 31.20 5.34
CA MET A 141 42.38 32.18 6.44
C MET A 141 43.65 32.08 7.30
N LYS A 142 44.36 30.95 7.28
CA LYS A 142 45.61 30.75 8.02
C LYS A 142 46.85 31.19 7.25
N GLU A 143 46.71 31.47 5.96
CA GLU A 143 47.78 31.92 5.07
C GLU A 143 47.74 33.45 4.93
N SER A 144 48.91 34.09 4.81
CA SER A 144 49.06 35.55 4.79
C SER A 144 49.44 36.13 3.42
N ASP A 145 49.50 35.30 2.39
CA ASP A 145 49.94 35.66 1.03
C ASP A 145 48.89 36.52 0.29
N GLU A 146 49.36 37.43 -0.57
CA GLU A 146 48.47 38.34 -1.33
C GLU A 146 47.57 37.58 -2.32
N ALA A 147 48.07 36.48 -2.89
CA ALA A 147 47.30 35.58 -3.74
C ALA A 147 46.19 34.85 -2.95
N SER A 148 46.49 34.42 -1.71
CA SER A 148 45.51 33.76 -0.83
C SER A 148 44.40 34.71 -0.41
N LYS A 149 44.68 36.01 -0.21
CA LYS A 149 43.64 37.03 0.04
C LYS A 149 42.68 37.20 -1.14
N LYS A 150 43.20 37.32 -2.37
CA LYS A 150 42.34 37.43 -3.58
C LYS A 150 41.50 36.17 -3.80
N ARG A 151 42.07 34.98 -3.55
CA ARG A 151 41.35 33.70 -3.62
C ARG A 151 40.23 33.63 -2.58
N LEU A 152 40.49 34.12 -1.37
CA LEU A 152 39.53 34.15 -0.27
C LEU A 152 38.34 35.07 -0.59
N ASP A 153 38.57 36.22 -1.21
CA ASP A 153 37.50 37.11 -1.66
C ASP A 153 36.61 36.44 -2.72
N MET A 154 37.20 35.78 -3.72
CA MET A 154 36.44 35.01 -4.72
C MET A 154 35.64 33.85 -4.10
N LEU A 155 36.22 33.12 -3.15
CA LEU A 155 35.54 32.04 -2.44
C LEU A 155 34.37 32.55 -1.60
N ASN A 156 34.49 33.73 -0.98
CA ASN A 156 33.39 34.34 -0.24
C ASN A 156 32.22 34.70 -1.15
N GLU A 157 32.50 35.22 -2.35
CA GLU A 157 31.46 35.51 -3.35
C GLU A 157 30.76 34.21 -3.81
N GLU A 158 31.53 33.17 -4.17
CA GLU A 158 30.97 31.88 -4.56
C GLU A 158 30.16 31.23 -3.44
N LEU A 159 30.63 31.31 -2.20
CA LEU A 159 29.96 30.78 -1.03
C LEU A 159 28.64 31.52 -0.78
N SER A 160 28.64 32.86 -0.87
CA SER A 160 27.43 33.66 -0.74
C SER A 160 26.39 33.33 -1.81
N ASP A 161 26.81 33.15 -3.06
CA ASP A 161 25.92 32.75 -4.15
C ASP A 161 25.33 31.34 -3.92
N LYS A 162 26.14 30.40 -3.41
CA LYS A 162 25.68 29.04 -3.10
C LYS A 162 24.77 28.98 -1.89
N GLU A 163 25.03 29.76 -0.85
CA GLU A 163 24.14 29.89 0.31
C GLU A 163 22.81 30.54 -0.07
N ARG A 164 22.81 31.55 -0.97
CA ARG A 164 21.56 32.12 -1.51
C ARG A 164 20.75 31.07 -2.28
N GLN A 165 21.40 30.32 -3.18
CA GLN A 165 20.76 29.22 -3.93
C GLN A 165 20.19 28.15 -2.99
N TYR A 166 20.91 27.81 -1.92
CA TYR A 166 20.45 26.84 -0.91
C TYR A 166 19.20 27.37 -0.19
N SER A 167 19.21 28.61 0.28
CA SER A 167 18.07 29.25 0.97
C SER A 167 16.83 29.32 0.09
N GLU A 168 16.98 29.74 -1.17
CA GLU A 168 15.87 29.82 -2.12
C GLU A 168 15.22 28.44 -2.37
N LEU A 169 16.04 27.39 -2.48
CA LEU A 169 15.56 26.03 -2.67
C LEU A 169 14.93 25.45 -1.41
N GLU A 170 15.52 25.70 -0.23
CA GLU A 170 15.00 25.24 1.06
C GLU A 170 13.60 25.83 1.34
N GLU A 171 13.43 27.14 1.14
CA GLU A 171 12.13 27.81 1.26
C GLU A 171 11.10 27.23 0.28
N GLY A 172 11.51 26.97 -0.96
CA GLY A 172 10.66 26.36 -1.98
C GLY A 172 10.17 24.96 -1.62
N VAL A 173 11.02 24.16 -0.97
CA VAL A 173 10.71 22.80 -0.52
C VAL A 173 9.80 22.85 0.71
N GLU A 174 10.11 23.68 1.70
CA GLU A 174 9.31 23.82 2.93
C GLU A 174 7.87 24.28 2.62
N SER A 175 7.72 25.19 1.66
CA SER A 175 6.41 25.62 1.15
C SER A 175 5.61 24.45 0.54
N ARG A 176 6.26 23.56 -0.21
CA ARG A 176 5.62 22.39 -0.85
C ARG A 176 5.25 21.32 0.16
N GLU A 177 6.13 21.02 1.11
CA GLU A 177 5.94 19.98 2.12
C GLU A 177 4.92 20.37 3.19
N GLY A 178 4.97 21.61 3.67
CA GLY A 178 4.07 22.11 4.71
C GLY A 178 2.60 22.10 4.28
N ILE A 179 2.30 22.49 3.05
CA ILE A 179 0.93 22.55 2.54
C ILE A 179 0.35 21.14 2.32
N ALA A 180 1.13 20.21 1.78
CA ALA A 180 0.67 18.85 1.51
C ALA A 180 0.49 18.02 2.79
N PHE A 181 1.37 18.20 3.78
CA PHE A 181 1.39 17.40 5.00
C PHE A 181 0.29 17.78 6.00
N TRP A 182 0.09 19.08 6.27
CA TRP A 182 -0.83 19.56 7.31
C TRP A 182 -2.31 19.53 6.90
N VAL A 183 -2.61 19.83 5.63
CA VAL A 183 -4.01 20.00 5.19
C VAL A 183 -4.73 18.65 5.05
N ARG A 184 -4.02 17.56 4.71
CA ARG A 184 -4.68 16.30 4.28
C ARG A 184 -4.80 15.22 5.36
N ARG A 185 -3.81 15.07 6.25
CA ARG A 185 -3.79 14.01 7.27
C ARG A 185 -4.96 14.08 8.26
N PRO A 186 -5.28 15.24 8.87
CA PRO A 186 -6.35 15.32 9.88
C PRO A 186 -7.72 15.03 9.26
N LEU A 187 -7.99 15.60 8.08
CA LEU A 187 -9.28 15.52 7.42
C LEU A 187 -9.61 14.09 6.98
N LYS A 188 -8.64 13.40 6.35
CA LYS A 188 -8.84 12.04 5.82
C LYS A 188 -8.95 11.00 6.94
N ARG A 189 -8.18 11.15 8.02
CA ARG A 189 -8.29 10.30 9.23
C ARG A 189 -9.63 10.48 9.93
N ASN A 190 -10.10 11.72 10.10
CA ASN A 190 -11.39 12.00 10.71
C ASN A 190 -12.56 11.46 9.89
N TRP A 191 -12.47 11.53 8.56
CA TRP A 191 -13.49 11.00 7.67
C TRP A 191 -13.57 9.47 7.69
N ASN A 192 -12.44 8.76 7.70
CA ASN A 192 -12.45 7.29 7.82
C ASN A 192 -12.97 6.81 9.18
N ARG A 193 -12.69 7.54 10.26
CA ARG A 193 -13.26 7.27 11.58
C ARG A 193 -14.78 7.48 11.59
N ARG A 194 -15.29 8.49 10.90
CA ARG A 194 -16.75 8.71 10.74
C ARG A 194 -17.40 7.62 9.87
N LYS A 195 -16.76 7.19 8.78
CA LYS A 195 -17.22 6.05 7.96
C LYS A 195 -17.33 4.77 8.79
N SER A 196 -16.31 4.44 9.59
CA SER A 196 -16.35 3.21 10.40
C SER A 196 -17.42 3.27 11.49
N LEU A 197 -17.64 4.43 12.10
CA LEU A 197 -18.73 4.67 13.05
C LEU A 197 -20.10 4.52 12.38
N LEU A 198 -20.30 5.11 11.20
CA LEU A 198 -21.54 4.96 10.42
C LEU A 198 -21.78 3.49 10.04
N ASN A 199 -20.74 2.76 9.63
CA ASN A 199 -20.88 1.34 9.29
C ASN A 199 -21.23 0.50 10.52
N ARG A 200 -20.66 0.82 11.70
CA ARG A 200 -21.05 0.18 12.97
C ARG A 200 -22.50 0.50 13.35
N LEU A 201 -22.94 1.75 13.20
CA LEU A 201 -24.31 2.16 13.47
C LEU A 201 -25.32 1.49 12.53
N ALA A 202 -24.98 1.32 11.25
CA ALA A 202 -25.79 0.61 10.26
C ALA A 202 -25.96 -0.88 10.59
N VAL A 203 -24.92 -1.53 11.13
CA VAL A 203 -24.97 -2.93 11.57
C VAL A 203 -25.79 -3.10 12.85
N TRP A 204 -25.83 -2.09 13.72
CA TRP A 204 -26.54 -2.11 15.00
C TRP A 204 -27.99 -1.60 14.95
N GLY A 205 -28.66 -1.70 13.79
CA GLY A 205 -30.13 -1.62 13.66
C GLY A 205 -30.83 -0.40 14.29
N THR A 206 -30.12 0.63 14.71
CA THR A 206 -30.67 1.75 15.46
C THR A 206 -31.07 2.85 14.49
N TRP A 207 -32.24 2.69 13.89
CA TRP A 207 -32.86 3.63 12.96
C TRP A 207 -33.08 5.06 13.50
N ARG A 208 -32.88 5.30 14.81
CA ARG A 208 -33.04 6.65 15.41
C ARG A 208 -31.82 7.56 15.26
N GLY A 209 -30.63 7.04 14.95
CA GLY A 209 -29.40 7.84 14.87
C GLY A 209 -29.05 8.39 13.48
N CYS A 210 -29.71 7.89 12.42
CA CYS A 210 -29.28 8.14 11.03
C CYS A 210 -29.88 9.41 10.39
N LEU A 211 -30.91 10.00 11.00
CA LEU A 211 -31.64 11.15 10.41
C LEU A 211 -30.81 12.45 10.35
N ASN A 212 -29.77 12.60 11.17
CA ASN A 212 -28.95 13.84 11.19
C ASN A 212 -27.64 13.75 10.39
N CYS A 213 -27.35 12.64 9.71
CA CYS A 213 -26.09 12.48 8.94
C CYS A 213 -26.28 12.40 7.42
N ASN A 214 -27.52 12.42 6.91
CA ASN A 214 -27.81 12.08 5.51
C ASN A 214 -28.25 13.27 4.63
N THR A 215 -27.55 14.41 4.73
CA THR A 215 -27.65 15.53 3.78
C THR A 215 -26.41 15.60 2.87
N ALA A 216 -26.07 14.50 2.20
CA ALA A 216 -25.21 14.55 1.02
C ALA A 216 -25.55 13.36 0.08
N LYS A 217 -26.49 13.60 -0.84
CA LYS A 217 -26.88 12.67 -1.91
C LYS A 217 -25.67 12.37 -2.82
N SER A 218 -25.20 11.12 -2.88
CA SER A 218 -24.59 10.59 -4.09
C SER A 218 -25.55 9.59 -4.75
N ARG A 219 -26.01 9.95 -5.94
CA ARG A 219 -26.91 9.17 -6.79
C ARG A 219 -26.10 8.22 -7.67
N ASN A 220 -26.70 7.08 -7.98
CA ASN A 220 -26.42 6.15 -9.08
C ASN A 220 -25.12 5.33 -9.04
N TRP A 221 -25.27 4.06 -8.64
CA TRP A 221 -24.65 2.95 -9.38
C TRP A 221 -25.45 1.65 -9.13
N LYS A 222 -26.37 1.34 -10.04
CA LYS A 222 -26.97 0.01 -10.18
C LYS A 222 -27.10 -0.28 -11.66
N SER A 223 -26.29 -1.19 -12.18
CA SER A 223 -26.69 -2.20 -13.18
C SER A 223 -25.48 -2.82 -13.87
N ASN A 224 -25.60 -4.12 -14.14
CA ASN A 224 -24.84 -4.96 -15.06
C ASN A 224 -23.52 -5.58 -14.56
N TRP A 225 -23.65 -6.81 -14.07
CA TRP A 225 -22.62 -7.83 -14.21
C TRP A 225 -23.27 -9.11 -14.74
N LYS A 226 -22.87 -9.56 -15.93
CA LYS A 226 -23.15 -10.90 -16.48
C LYS A 226 -21.83 -11.67 -16.52
N PRO A 227 -21.75 -12.93 -16.07
CA PRO A 227 -20.50 -13.67 -16.06
C PRO A 227 -20.26 -14.34 -17.42
N GLN A 228 -19.09 -14.11 -18.01
CA GLN A 228 -18.55 -14.90 -19.12
C GLN A 228 -17.46 -15.86 -18.61
N ARG A 229 -17.47 -17.07 -19.18
CA ARG A 229 -16.54 -18.17 -18.89
C ARG A 229 -15.20 -17.94 -19.59
N SER A 230 -14.09 -18.08 -18.88
CA SER A 230 -12.88 -18.68 -19.47
C SER A 230 -11.93 -19.21 -18.37
N SER A 231 -11.03 -20.09 -18.78
CA SER A 231 -10.39 -21.11 -17.94
C SER A 231 -8.91 -20.81 -17.69
N LYS A 232 -8.49 -20.77 -16.41
CA LYS A 232 -7.32 -21.45 -15.80
C LYS A 232 -6.78 -20.68 -14.58
N ALA A 233 -6.13 -21.43 -13.68
CA ALA A 233 -5.71 -21.14 -12.30
C ALA A 233 -6.86 -21.00 -11.27
N LYS A 234 -7.01 -22.01 -10.41
CA LYS A 234 -8.11 -22.17 -9.45
C LYS A 234 -7.55 -22.41 -8.04
N LEU A 235 -7.73 -21.46 -7.12
CA LEU A 235 -7.71 -21.74 -5.70
C LEU A 235 -9.07 -22.33 -5.28
N CYS A 236 -9.10 -23.21 -4.30
CA CYS A 236 -10.34 -23.79 -3.78
C CYS A 236 -10.48 -23.37 -2.31
N VAL A 237 -11.44 -22.50 -2.02
CA VAL A 237 -11.88 -22.21 -0.67
C VAL A 237 -12.90 -23.27 -0.29
N CYS A 238 -12.72 -24.00 0.80
CA CYS A 238 -13.74 -24.91 1.29
C CYS A 238 -14.66 -24.16 2.26
N CYS A 239 -15.91 -23.98 1.85
CA CYS A 239 -16.96 -23.40 2.71
C CYS A 239 -17.68 -24.55 3.44
N VAL A 240 -17.92 -24.39 4.73
CA VAL A 240 -18.71 -25.33 5.55
C VAL A 240 -20.14 -24.80 5.65
N ILE A 241 -21.11 -25.54 5.10
CA ILE A 241 -22.51 -25.49 5.54
C ILE A 241 -23.12 -26.90 5.45
N LYS A 242 -23.23 -27.57 6.60
CA LYS A 242 -24.47 -28.19 7.10
C LYS A 242 -24.30 -28.62 8.56
#